data_AF-A0A4Q7QDH2-F1
#
_entry.id   AF-A0A4Q7QDH2-F1
#
_cell.length_a   1.000
_cell.length_b   1.000
_cell.length_c   1.000
_cell.angle_alpha   90.00
_cell.angle_beta   90.00
_cell.angle_gamma   90.00
#
_symmetry.space_group_name_H-M   'P 1'
#
loop_
_entity.id
_entity.type
_entity.pdbx_description
1 polymer ?
#
loop_
_entity_poly.entity_id
_entity_poly.type
_entity_poly.pdbx_seq_one_letter_code
_entity_poly.pdbx_strand_id
1 'polypeptide(L)'
;MVEPGTAALPPASPLGKPAREPQQPREPDPPLTGIWTPERQSLRAEMLKQDATIGGLYEVAVDGMDPAGWSMPRLVTVAHCVREICSALPHVLGIDGLPPRSDTSAAGHELSRVWSEHSDELGAAEEAAAVADTDNTTEPQQPKALVRRTVPNALIVAAAAYVVADVEGSRNARKVRGALVTGTLTENHANITTFAKTQKFFISYVHLSRPVRALPTHAVALGHFERVEIVLRARVEQFFKSLAAVETILVAANRKRGDA
;
A
#
# COMPACT_ATOMS: atom_id res chain seq x y z
N MET A 1 -78.63 1.14 31.44
CA MET A 1 -77.55 0.31 30.87
C MET A 1 -77.24 0.89 29.51
N VAL A 2 -76.09 1.57 29.41
CA VAL A 2 -75.62 2.28 28.22
C VAL A 2 -74.26 1.67 27.91
N GLU A 3 -74.10 1.08 26.72
CA GLU A 3 -72.81 0.58 26.26
C GLU A 3 -71.86 1.76 25.95
N PRO A 4 -70.60 1.73 26.42
CA PRO A 4 -69.61 2.72 26.02
C PRO A 4 -68.87 2.25 24.76
N GLY A 5 -68.85 3.15 23.78
CA GLY A 5 -68.24 2.96 22.48
C GLY A 5 -66.71 2.82 22.49
N THR A 6 -66.27 2.19 21.41
CA THR A 6 -64.92 2.11 20.82
C THR A 6 -64.01 3.31 21.06
N ALA A 7 -62.86 3.06 21.68
CA ALA A 7 -61.66 3.89 21.55
C ALA A 7 -60.64 3.16 20.67
N ALA A 8 -60.48 3.63 19.42
CA ALA A 8 -59.47 3.17 18.50
C ALA A 8 -58.09 3.72 18.93
N LEU A 9 -57.10 2.82 19.02
CA LEU A 9 -55.69 3.16 19.26
C LEU A 9 -55.12 3.98 18.08
N PRO A 10 -54.28 4.99 18.33
CA PRO A 10 -53.63 5.75 17.26
C PRO A 10 -52.58 4.89 16.52
N PRO A 11 -52.38 5.10 15.21
CA PRO A 11 -51.38 4.37 14.45
C PRO A 11 -49.96 4.72 14.91
N ALA A 12 -49.10 3.69 14.97
CA ALA A 12 -47.69 3.81 15.29
C ALA A 12 -46.98 4.74 14.29
N SER A 13 -46.29 5.76 14.81
CA SER A 13 -45.44 6.65 14.02
C SER A 13 -44.36 5.85 13.26
N PRO A 14 -44.10 6.17 11.98
CA PRO A 14 -43.06 5.50 11.22
C PRO A 14 -41.68 5.88 11.78
N LEU A 15 -40.87 4.83 11.98
CA LEU A 15 -39.46 4.86 12.35
C LEU A 15 -38.73 6.07 11.76
N GLY A 16 -38.18 6.90 12.66
CA GLY A 16 -37.36 8.05 12.31
C GLY A 16 -36.20 7.64 11.40
N LYS A 17 -35.90 8.49 10.42
CA LYS A 17 -34.71 8.39 9.56
C LYS A 17 -33.47 8.22 10.46
N PRO A 18 -32.50 7.38 10.08
CA PRO A 18 -31.26 7.28 10.83
C PRO A 18 -30.61 8.66 10.90
N ALA A 19 -30.21 9.07 12.11
CA ALA A 19 -29.51 10.31 12.36
C ALA A 19 -28.26 10.33 11.46
N ARG A 20 -28.14 11.40 10.66
CA ARG A 20 -26.94 11.68 9.87
C ARG A 20 -25.77 11.74 10.85
N GLU A 21 -24.74 10.92 10.64
CA GLU A 21 -23.50 11.02 11.41
C GLU A 21 -23.01 12.48 11.41
N PRO A 22 -22.52 13.00 12.54
CA PRO A 22 -21.93 14.33 12.58
C PRO A 22 -20.78 14.40 11.58
N GLN A 23 -20.97 15.16 10.50
CA GLN A 23 -19.86 15.53 9.62
C GLN A 23 -18.85 16.26 10.50
N GLN A 24 -17.63 15.71 10.60
CA GLN A 24 -16.54 16.39 11.29
C GLN A 24 -16.38 17.80 10.70
N PRO A 25 -16.08 18.81 11.53
CA PRO A 25 -15.84 20.17 11.07
C PRO A 25 -14.81 20.14 9.94
N ARG A 26 -15.20 20.66 8.78
CA ARG A 26 -14.32 20.77 7.62
C ARG A 26 -13.25 21.79 7.97
N GLU A 27 -12.01 21.34 8.16
CA GLU A 27 -10.89 22.26 8.37
C GLU A 27 -10.77 23.21 7.18
N PRO A 28 -10.49 24.51 7.43
CA PRO A 28 -10.33 25.50 6.37
C PRO A 28 -9.19 25.07 5.44
N ASP A 29 -9.31 25.39 4.15
CA ASP A 29 -8.25 25.09 3.18
C ASP A 29 -6.94 25.76 3.63
N PRO A 30 -5.80 25.05 3.53
CA PRO A 30 -4.52 25.63 3.89
C PRO A 30 -4.23 26.86 3.01
N PRO A 31 -3.62 27.92 3.55
CA PRO A 31 -3.36 29.14 2.79
C PRO A 31 -2.48 28.86 1.56
N LEU A 32 -2.73 29.58 0.45
CA LEU A 32 -1.92 29.54 -0.78
C LEU A 32 -0.56 30.22 -0.58
N THR A 33 0.27 29.63 0.27
CA THR A 33 1.61 30.13 0.60
C THR A 33 2.59 28.96 0.69
N GLY A 34 3.79 29.12 0.13
CA GLY A 34 4.84 28.10 0.21
C GLY A 34 4.57 26.89 -0.69
N ILE A 35 4.52 25.70 -0.09
CA ILE A 35 4.37 24.42 -0.81
C ILE A 35 2.94 24.17 -1.32
N TRP A 36 1.93 24.86 -0.80
CA TRP A 36 0.53 24.69 -1.20
C TRP A 36 0.20 25.49 -2.46
N THR A 37 -0.02 24.78 -3.57
CA THR A 37 -0.52 25.34 -4.84
C THR A 37 -2.01 25.07 -5.00
N PRO A 38 -2.72 25.78 -5.90
CA PRO A 38 -4.12 25.50 -6.21
C PRO A 38 -4.35 24.04 -6.66
N GLU A 39 -3.41 23.45 -7.40
CA GLU A 39 -3.50 22.06 -7.84
C GLU A 39 -3.41 21.07 -6.67
N ARG A 40 -2.60 21.37 -5.64
CA ARG A 40 -2.50 20.55 -4.43
C ARG A 40 -3.75 20.66 -3.58
N GLN A 41 -4.32 21.86 -3.46
CA GLN A 41 -5.61 22.05 -2.78
C GLN A 41 -6.74 21.28 -3.48
N SER A 42 -6.81 21.38 -4.81
CA SER A 42 -7.76 20.61 -5.62
C SER A 42 -7.60 19.10 -5.40
N LEU A 43 -6.36 18.60 -5.50
CA LEU A 43 -6.07 17.18 -5.28
C LEU A 43 -6.45 16.72 -3.87
N ARG A 44 -6.12 17.51 -2.84
CA ARG A 44 -6.54 17.24 -1.45
C ARG A 44 -8.05 17.16 -1.34
N ALA A 45 -8.77 18.13 -1.90
CA ALA A 45 -10.23 18.17 -1.84
C ALA A 45 -10.87 16.95 -2.52
N GLU A 46 -10.33 16.51 -3.67
CA GLU A 46 -10.78 15.29 -4.33
C GLU A 46 -10.46 14.03 -3.52
N MET A 47 -9.27 13.94 -2.92
CA MET A 47 -8.91 12.81 -2.08
C MET A 47 -9.80 12.72 -0.83
N LEU A 48 -10.09 13.84 -0.17
CA LEU A 48 -11.01 13.91 0.98
C LEU A 48 -12.44 13.48 0.64
N LYS A 49 -12.89 13.66 -0.62
CA LYS A 49 -14.20 13.15 -1.07
C LYS A 49 -14.21 11.62 -1.21
N GLN A 50 -13.08 11.01 -1.53
CA GLN A 50 -12.96 9.56 -1.66
C GLN A 50 -12.79 8.90 -0.29
N ASP A 51 -11.87 9.39 0.53
CA ASP A 51 -11.61 8.89 1.87
C ASP A 51 -10.89 9.96 2.71
N ALA A 52 -11.42 10.25 3.90
CA ALA A 52 -10.90 11.29 4.78
C ALA A 52 -9.47 11.00 5.27
N THR A 53 -9.13 9.74 5.53
CA THR A 53 -7.80 9.32 5.97
C THR A 53 -6.78 9.51 4.86
N ILE A 54 -7.11 9.12 3.63
CA ILE A 54 -6.24 9.28 2.46
C ILE A 54 -6.01 10.75 2.12
N GLY A 55 -7.06 11.59 2.19
CA GLY A 55 -6.93 13.04 2.04
C GLY A 55 -6.04 13.67 3.12
N GLY A 56 -6.21 13.29 4.39
CA GLY A 56 -5.36 13.76 5.49
C GLY A 56 -3.91 13.30 5.38
N LEU A 57 -3.65 12.05 4.96
CA LEU A 57 -2.29 11.57 4.70
C LEU A 57 -1.60 12.36 3.57
N TYR A 58 -2.36 12.76 2.54
CA TYR A 58 -1.83 13.58 1.46
C TYR A 58 -1.45 14.98 1.94
N GLU A 59 -2.30 15.61 2.76
CA GLU A 59 -1.98 16.89 3.40
C GLU A 59 -0.71 16.84 4.23
N VAL A 60 -0.58 15.85 5.12
CA VAL A 60 0.64 15.63 5.91
C VAL A 60 1.87 15.44 5.01
N ALA A 61 1.71 14.76 3.87
CA ALA A 61 2.79 14.59 2.92
C ALA A 61 3.19 15.91 2.23
N VAL A 62 2.22 16.75 1.83
CA VAL A 62 2.49 18.06 1.24
C VAL A 62 3.21 18.97 2.23
N ASP A 63 2.75 19.04 3.49
CA ASP A 63 3.39 19.84 4.54
C ASP A 63 4.81 19.34 4.86
N GLY A 64 4.99 18.01 4.85
CA GLY A 64 6.30 17.38 5.00
C GLY A 64 7.29 17.75 3.90
N MET A 65 6.78 18.14 2.73
CA MET A 65 7.56 18.58 1.57
C MET A 65 7.83 20.10 1.55
N ASP A 66 7.45 20.86 2.57
CA ASP A 66 7.79 22.28 2.65
C ASP A 66 9.33 22.49 2.75
N PRO A 67 9.94 23.29 1.85
CA PRO A 67 11.38 23.54 1.86
C PRO A 67 11.88 24.19 3.16
N ALA A 68 11.06 25.01 3.83
CA ALA A 68 11.46 25.72 5.05
C ALA A 68 11.72 24.79 6.24
N GLY A 69 11.17 23.57 6.22
CA GLY A 69 11.39 22.57 7.27
C GLY A 69 12.03 21.27 6.79
N TRP A 70 12.63 21.27 5.60
CA TRP A 70 13.19 20.07 4.97
C TRP A 70 14.20 19.37 5.88
N SER A 71 13.90 18.12 6.25
CA SER A 71 14.69 17.34 7.20
C SER A 71 14.40 15.84 7.06
N MET A 72 15.28 15.00 7.62
CA MET A 72 15.09 13.54 7.58
C MET A 72 13.78 13.08 8.24
N PRO A 73 13.39 13.55 9.44
CA PRO A 73 12.13 13.14 10.05
C PRO A 73 10.91 13.47 9.17
N ARG A 74 10.90 14.64 8.52
CA ARG A 74 9.82 14.99 7.59
C ARG A 74 9.80 14.07 6.38
N LEU A 75 10.96 13.76 5.78
CA LEU A 75 11.04 12.81 4.67
C LEU A 75 10.54 11.42 5.06
N VAL A 76 10.86 10.93 6.26
CA VAL A 76 10.33 9.64 6.78
C VAL A 76 8.80 9.69 6.85
N THR A 77 8.24 10.78 7.39
CA THR A 77 6.78 10.98 7.43
C THR A 77 6.17 10.97 6.03
N VAL A 78 6.73 11.76 5.10
CA VAL A 78 6.29 11.79 3.70
C VAL A 78 6.35 10.39 3.08
N ALA A 79 7.43 9.65 3.32
CA ALA A 79 7.62 8.31 2.81
C ALA A 79 6.55 7.33 3.30
N HIS A 80 6.19 7.39 4.59
CA HIS A 80 5.08 6.63 5.14
C HIS A 80 3.75 7.02 4.52
N CYS A 81 3.44 8.32 4.44
CA CYS A 81 2.20 8.80 3.82
C CYS A 81 2.09 8.33 2.37
N VAL A 82 3.13 8.50 1.56
CA VAL A 82 3.16 8.06 0.16
C VAL A 82 2.96 6.55 0.04
N ARG A 83 3.60 5.75 0.90
CA ARG A 83 3.44 4.28 0.92
C ARG A 83 1.99 3.90 1.17
N GLU A 84 1.37 4.47 2.20
CA GLU A 84 0.00 4.12 2.59
C GLU A 84 -1.01 4.61 1.55
N ILE A 85 -0.90 5.86 1.08
CA ILE A 85 -1.76 6.40 0.00
C ILE A 85 -1.71 5.51 -1.23
N CYS A 86 -0.51 5.18 -1.72
CA CYS A 86 -0.38 4.39 -2.95
C CYS A 86 -0.87 2.95 -2.79
N SER A 87 -0.84 2.40 -1.58
CA SER A 87 -1.29 1.04 -1.31
C SER A 87 -2.81 0.98 -1.14
N ALA A 88 -3.41 1.99 -0.50
CA ALA A 88 -4.83 2.00 -0.16
C ALA A 88 -5.72 2.63 -1.24
N LEU A 89 -5.25 3.67 -1.95
CA LEU A 89 -6.09 4.40 -2.89
C LEU A 89 -6.77 3.52 -3.96
N PRO A 90 -6.11 2.51 -4.57
CA PRO A 90 -6.79 1.61 -5.52
C PRO A 90 -7.99 0.88 -4.91
N HIS A 91 -7.91 0.49 -3.63
CA HIS A 91 -9.01 -0.16 -2.91
C HIS A 91 -10.12 0.84 -2.59
N VAL A 92 -9.77 2.05 -2.15
CA VAL A 92 -10.73 3.14 -1.90
C VAL A 92 -11.53 3.49 -3.16
N LEU A 93 -10.87 3.50 -4.32
CA LEU A 93 -11.52 3.76 -5.60
C LEU A 93 -12.34 2.57 -6.14
N GLY A 94 -12.32 1.43 -5.46
CA GLY A 94 -13.08 0.25 -5.84
C GLY A 94 -12.65 -0.39 -7.16
N ILE A 95 -11.34 -0.44 -7.45
CA ILE A 95 -10.86 -1.13 -8.66
C ILE A 95 -11.08 -2.64 -8.51
N ASP A 96 -11.85 -3.22 -9.43
CA ASP A 96 -12.25 -4.63 -9.40
C ASP A 96 -11.06 -5.59 -9.49
N GLY A 97 -11.15 -6.70 -8.75
CA GLY A 97 -10.20 -7.82 -8.79
C GLY A 97 -8.86 -7.57 -8.07
N LEU A 98 -8.73 -6.48 -7.31
CA LEU A 98 -7.56 -6.26 -6.48
C LEU A 98 -7.35 -7.41 -5.49
N PRO A 99 -6.12 -7.94 -5.37
CA PRO A 99 -5.86 -9.02 -4.43
C PRO A 99 -5.98 -8.50 -2.98
N PRO A 100 -6.31 -9.37 -2.02
CA PRO A 100 -6.25 -9.02 -0.62
C PRO A 100 -4.81 -8.69 -0.21
N ARG A 101 -4.68 -7.95 0.89
CA ARG A 101 -3.38 -7.70 1.51
C ARG A 101 -2.81 -9.03 2.00
N SER A 102 -1.59 -9.37 1.57
CA SER A 102 -0.87 -10.52 2.11
C SER A 102 -0.43 -10.23 3.54
N ASP A 103 -0.63 -11.19 4.45
CA ASP A 103 -0.15 -11.11 5.83
C ASP A 103 1.18 -11.86 6.00
N THR A 104 2.22 -11.32 5.35
CA THR A 104 3.59 -11.83 5.48
C THR A 104 4.08 -11.74 6.93
N SER A 105 3.56 -10.81 7.73
CA SER A 105 3.93 -10.64 9.14
C SER A 105 3.49 -11.81 9.99
N ALA A 106 2.23 -12.24 9.89
CA ALA A 106 1.74 -13.40 10.63
C ALA A 106 2.55 -14.67 10.30
N ALA A 107 2.82 -14.92 9.02
CA ALA A 107 3.66 -16.05 8.61
C ALA A 107 5.10 -15.95 9.12
N GLY A 108 5.67 -14.73 9.16
CA GLY A 108 7.02 -14.49 9.71
C GLY A 108 7.09 -14.67 11.22
N HIS A 109 6.07 -14.23 11.96
CA HIS A 109 5.96 -14.47 13.40
C HIS A 109 5.82 -15.95 13.71
N GLU A 110 5.02 -16.67 12.93
CA GLU A 110 4.86 -18.12 13.07
C GLU A 110 6.17 -18.86 12.79
N LEU A 111 6.89 -18.50 11.73
CA LEU A 111 8.22 -19.07 11.44
C LEU A 111 9.19 -18.82 12.60
N SER A 112 9.21 -17.60 13.16
CA SER A 112 10.08 -17.25 14.28
C SER A 112 9.71 -18.01 15.56
N ARG A 113 8.41 -18.20 15.82
CA ARG A 113 7.89 -18.98 16.94
C ARG A 113 8.32 -20.45 16.82
N VAL A 114 8.05 -21.08 15.68
CA VAL A 114 8.40 -22.49 15.42
C VAL A 114 9.92 -22.70 15.44
N TRP A 115 10.70 -21.75 14.91
CA TRP A 115 12.16 -21.80 15.00
C TRP A 115 12.62 -21.80 16.47
N SER A 116 12.04 -20.96 17.30
CA SER A 116 12.40 -20.85 18.73
C SER A 116 12.05 -22.12 19.50
N GLU A 117 10.90 -22.73 19.22
CA GLU A 117 10.43 -23.98 19.86
C GLU A 117 11.31 -25.19 19.56
N HIS A 118 11.96 -25.20 18.40
CA HIS A 118 12.86 -26.26 17.97
C HIS A 118 14.34 -25.86 18.02
N SER A 119 14.68 -24.76 18.70
CA SER A 119 16.05 -24.23 18.73
C SER A 119 17.05 -25.26 19.30
N ASP A 120 16.64 -26.07 20.28
CA ASP A 120 17.47 -27.15 20.85
C ASP A 120 17.79 -28.27 19.85
N GLU A 121 16.88 -28.56 18.90
CA GLU A 121 17.07 -29.57 17.85
C GLU A 121 17.92 -29.04 16.70
N LEU A 122 17.82 -27.74 16.43
CA LEU A 122 18.52 -27.04 15.35
C LEU A 122 19.94 -26.62 15.74
N GLY A 123 20.20 -26.46 17.04
CA GLY A 123 21.44 -25.95 17.63
C GLY A 123 21.78 -24.51 17.24
N ALA A 124 22.94 -24.01 17.66
CA ALA A 124 23.33 -22.63 17.42
C ALA A 124 23.53 -22.33 15.92
N ALA A 125 23.09 -21.15 15.47
CA ALA A 125 23.17 -20.74 14.06
C ALA A 125 24.63 -20.63 13.57
N GLU A 126 25.54 -20.22 14.45
CA GLU A 126 26.98 -20.12 14.19
C GLU A 126 27.61 -21.49 13.93
N GLU A 127 27.12 -22.55 14.58
CA GLU A 127 27.58 -23.92 14.36
C GLU A 127 27.07 -24.49 13.03
N ALA A 128 25.84 -24.15 12.63
CA ALA A 128 25.27 -24.57 11.35
C ALA A 128 25.99 -23.89 10.17
N ALA A 129 26.36 -22.61 10.31
CA ALA A 129 27.10 -21.87 9.28
C ALA A 129 28.52 -22.42 9.05
N ALA A 130 29.22 -22.85 10.10
CA ALA A 130 30.56 -23.43 10.01
C ALA A 130 30.61 -24.77 9.24
N VAL A 131 29.49 -25.48 9.13
CA VAL A 131 29.38 -26.74 8.37
C VAL A 131 29.15 -26.46 6.87
N ALA A 132 28.46 -25.38 6.51
CA ALA A 132 28.13 -25.04 5.12
C ALA A 132 29.30 -24.41 4.34
N ASP A 133 30.28 -23.83 5.03
CA ASP A 133 31.36 -23.02 4.41
C ASP A 133 32.63 -23.83 4.04
N THR A 134 32.61 -25.16 4.17
CA THR A 134 33.80 -26.02 3.94
C THR A 134 33.91 -26.61 2.54
N ASP A 135 33.04 -26.25 1.59
CA ASP A 135 33.06 -26.82 0.24
C ASP A 135 34.09 -26.15 -0.70
N ASN A 136 34.86 -25.16 -0.23
CA ASN A 136 35.90 -24.51 -1.03
C ASN A 136 37.09 -24.06 -0.17
N THR A 137 37.99 -24.97 0.17
CA THR A 137 39.46 -24.85 -0.01
C THR A 137 40.23 -25.81 0.91
N THR A 138 40.97 -26.71 0.26
CA THR A 138 42.25 -27.29 0.72
C THR A 138 42.23 -28.31 1.87
N GLU A 139 42.51 -29.56 1.47
CA GLU A 139 42.89 -30.76 2.23
C GLU A 139 41.83 -31.52 3.05
N PRO A 140 41.81 -32.87 2.96
CA PRO A 140 40.83 -33.71 3.64
C PRO A 140 41.20 -33.84 5.12
N GLN A 141 40.88 -32.84 5.93
CA GLN A 141 40.70 -33.07 7.36
C GLN A 141 39.52 -34.04 7.52
N GLN A 142 39.69 -35.08 8.36
CA GLN A 142 38.63 -36.04 8.68
C GLN A 142 37.29 -35.31 8.82
N PRO A 143 36.21 -35.77 8.16
CA PRO A 143 34.95 -35.06 8.22
C PRO A 143 34.56 -34.96 9.69
N LYS A 144 34.63 -33.75 10.27
CA LYS A 144 33.92 -33.44 11.52
C LYS A 144 32.51 -33.95 11.27
N ALA A 145 32.12 -34.98 12.02
CA ALA A 145 30.90 -35.73 11.76
C ALA A 145 29.81 -34.75 11.37
N LEU A 146 29.35 -34.80 10.12
CA LEU A 146 28.22 -33.99 9.67
C LEU A 146 27.10 -34.32 10.64
N VAL A 147 26.86 -33.43 11.60
CA VAL A 147 25.74 -33.59 12.53
C VAL A 147 24.53 -33.39 11.64
N ARG A 148 24.01 -34.49 11.10
CA ARG A 148 22.76 -34.50 10.36
C ARG A 148 21.67 -34.15 11.37
N ARG A 149 21.44 -32.85 11.55
CA ARG A 149 20.33 -32.33 12.34
C ARG A 149 19.08 -32.55 11.51
N THR A 150 18.13 -33.28 12.09
CA THR A 150 16.85 -33.49 11.44
C THR A 150 16.10 -32.17 11.52
N VAL A 151 15.68 -31.62 10.38
CA VAL A 151 14.86 -30.41 10.38
C VAL A 151 13.43 -30.81 10.76
N PRO A 152 12.85 -30.26 11.83
CA PRO A 152 11.48 -30.58 12.22
C PRO A 152 10.50 -30.26 11.09
N ASN A 153 9.55 -31.16 10.85
CA ASN A 153 8.55 -30.97 9.78
C ASN A 153 7.75 -29.67 9.97
N ALA A 154 7.49 -29.28 11.22
CA ALA A 154 6.84 -28.00 11.55
C ALA A 154 7.61 -26.80 11.00
N LEU A 155 8.95 -26.83 11.04
CA LEU A 155 9.78 -25.76 10.50
C LEU A 155 9.72 -25.70 8.98
N ILE A 156 9.70 -26.87 8.31
CA ILE A 156 9.54 -26.95 6.85
C ILE A 156 8.20 -26.34 6.44
N VAL A 157 7.11 -26.66 7.14
CA VAL A 157 5.77 -26.13 6.88
C VAL A 157 5.72 -24.62 7.11
N ALA A 158 6.26 -24.12 8.23
CA ALA A 158 6.28 -22.70 8.54
C ALA A 158 7.14 -21.89 7.52
N ALA A 159 8.29 -22.43 7.11
CA ALA A 159 9.14 -21.82 6.10
C ALA A 159 8.45 -21.78 4.73
N ALA A 160 7.79 -22.87 4.32
CA ALA A 160 7.02 -22.90 3.08
C ALA A 160 5.87 -21.88 3.10
N ALA A 161 5.12 -21.79 4.20
CA ALA A 161 4.05 -20.81 4.37
C ALA A 161 4.57 -19.37 4.29
N TYR A 162 5.71 -19.07 4.91
CA TYR A 162 6.36 -17.77 4.83
C TYR A 162 6.76 -17.42 3.38
N VAL A 163 7.41 -18.35 2.66
CA VAL A 163 7.81 -18.13 1.26
C VAL A 163 6.60 -17.88 0.37
N VAL A 164 5.52 -18.64 0.54
CA VAL A 164 4.26 -18.42 -0.20
C VAL A 164 3.71 -17.02 0.09
N ALA A 165 3.63 -16.63 1.36
CA ALA A 165 3.12 -15.32 1.76
C ALA A 165 3.99 -14.15 1.26
N ASP A 166 5.31 -14.31 1.22
CA ASP A 166 6.25 -13.31 0.70
C ASP A 166 6.16 -13.14 -0.83
N VAL A 167 6.16 -14.25 -1.56
CA VAL A 167 6.01 -14.24 -3.03
C VAL A 167 4.65 -13.65 -3.42
N GLU A 168 3.59 -14.05 -2.74
CA GLU A 168 2.25 -13.53 -2.97
C GLU A 168 2.16 -12.05 -2.58
N GLY A 169 2.71 -11.65 -1.44
CA GLY A 169 2.76 -10.25 -1.02
C GLY A 169 3.47 -9.35 -2.04
N SER A 170 4.62 -9.80 -2.53
CA SER A 170 5.37 -9.12 -3.58
C SER A 170 4.58 -9.00 -4.89
N ARG A 171 3.86 -10.05 -5.29
CA ARG A 171 3.00 -10.03 -6.48
C ARG A 171 1.80 -9.11 -6.31
N ASN A 172 1.14 -9.17 -5.16
CA ASN A 172 -0.03 -8.35 -4.85
C ASN A 172 0.34 -6.87 -4.83
N ALA A 173 1.50 -6.50 -4.26
CA ALA A 173 2.02 -5.13 -4.30
C ALA A 173 2.26 -4.63 -5.74
N ARG A 174 2.73 -5.48 -6.66
CA ARG A 174 2.88 -5.12 -8.08
C ARG A 174 1.53 -4.88 -8.75
N LYS A 175 0.53 -5.74 -8.49
CA LYS A 175 -0.83 -5.57 -9.03
C LYS A 175 -1.49 -4.29 -8.52
N VAL A 176 -1.39 -4.00 -7.22
CA VAL A 176 -1.91 -2.76 -6.61
C VAL A 176 -1.25 -1.53 -7.25
N ARG A 177 0.08 -1.55 -7.44
CA ARG A 177 0.78 -0.47 -8.16
C ARG A 177 0.29 -0.33 -9.60
N GLY A 178 0.10 -1.46 -10.30
CA GLY A 178 -0.44 -1.49 -11.65
C GLY A 178 -1.79 -0.82 -11.76
N ALA A 179 -2.70 -1.16 -10.85
CA ALA A 179 -4.01 -0.56 -10.71
C ALA A 179 -3.94 0.94 -10.38
N LEU A 180 -3.06 1.35 -9.47
CA LEU A 180 -2.86 2.76 -9.16
C LEU A 180 -2.41 3.56 -10.39
N VAL A 181 -1.46 3.04 -11.17
CA VAL A 181 -0.90 3.78 -12.31
C VAL A 181 -1.88 3.79 -13.49
N THR A 182 -2.44 2.64 -13.84
CA THR A 182 -3.18 2.45 -15.10
C THR A 182 -4.70 2.45 -14.93
N GLY A 183 -5.21 2.28 -13.71
CA GLY A 183 -6.63 2.09 -13.44
C GLY A 183 -7.12 0.67 -13.72
N THR A 184 -6.23 -0.25 -14.13
CA THR A 184 -6.55 -1.65 -14.44
C THR A 184 -5.55 -2.61 -13.80
N LEU A 185 -5.93 -3.88 -13.64
CA LEU A 185 -5.04 -4.92 -13.15
C LEU A 185 -4.05 -5.37 -14.24
N THR A 186 -3.00 -4.59 -14.43
CA THR A 186 -1.89 -4.95 -15.30
C THR A 186 -0.56 -4.75 -14.59
N GLU A 187 0.37 -5.68 -14.81
CA GLU A 187 1.76 -5.55 -14.37
C GLU A 187 2.66 -5.03 -15.52
N ASN A 188 2.13 -4.99 -16.74
CA ASN A 188 2.89 -4.75 -17.97
C ASN A 188 2.53 -3.39 -18.58
N HIS A 189 3.20 -2.33 -18.11
CA HIS A 189 3.11 -1.01 -18.71
C HIS A 189 4.36 -0.18 -18.38
N ALA A 190 4.90 0.57 -19.34
CA ALA A 190 6.13 1.35 -19.14
C ALA A 190 6.03 2.33 -17.96
N ASN A 191 4.87 2.99 -17.81
CA ASN A 191 4.58 3.89 -16.68
C ASN A 191 4.64 3.19 -15.31
N ILE A 192 4.34 1.88 -15.20
CA ILE A 192 4.43 1.15 -13.93
C ILE A 192 5.88 1.05 -13.49
N THR A 193 6.81 0.73 -14.41
CA THR A 193 8.24 0.64 -14.12
C THR A 193 8.81 2.00 -13.72
N THR A 194 8.42 3.07 -14.42
CA THR A 194 8.82 4.44 -14.06
C THR A 194 8.31 4.83 -12.68
N PHE A 195 7.04 4.55 -12.39
CA PHE A 195 6.45 4.85 -11.10
C PHE A 195 7.03 4.00 -9.97
N ALA A 196 7.37 2.73 -10.23
CA ALA A 196 8.02 1.85 -9.27
C ALA A 196 9.34 2.44 -8.75
N LYS A 197 10.11 3.15 -9.61
CA LYS A 197 11.33 3.85 -9.19
C LYS A 197 11.02 5.00 -8.22
N THR A 198 9.94 5.75 -8.48
CA THR A 198 9.46 6.81 -7.58
C THR A 198 9.00 6.26 -6.24
N GLN A 199 8.22 5.18 -6.23
CA GLN A 199 7.84 4.52 -4.97
C GLN A 199 9.05 3.98 -4.22
N LYS A 200 10.01 3.37 -4.92
CA LYS A 200 11.23 2.83 -4.33
C LYS A 200 12.08 3.92 -3.66
N PHE A 201 12.10 5.13 -4.23
CA PHE A 201 12.74 6.28 -3.58
C PHE A 201 12.16 6.50 -2.19
N PHE A 202 10.85 6.71 -2.06
CA PHE A 202 10.22 6.93 -0.75
C PHE A 202 10.32 5.72 0.18
N ILE A 203 10.05 4.50 -0.31
CA ILE A 203 10.17 3.26 0.48
C ILE A 203 11.54 3.14 1.15
N SER A 204 12.59 3.63 0.47
CA SER A 204 13.94 3.57 1.01
C SER A 204 14.25 4.54 2.16
N TYR A 205 13.30 5.40 2.50
CA TYR A 205 13.33 6.31 3.66
C TYR A 205 12.23 5.99 4.70
N VAL A 206 11.43 4.93 4.50
CA VAL A 206 10.37 4.53 5.46
C VAL A 206 10.98 4.03 6.77
N HIS A 207 12.05 3.25 6.70
CA HIS A 207 12.71 2.68 7.88
C HIS A 207 14.09 3.31 8.06
N LEU A 208 14.38 3.77 9.28
CA LEU A 208 15.67 4.33 9.68
C LEU A 208 16.75 3.25 9.95
N SER A 209 16.56 2.02 9.46
CA SER A 209 17.50 0.93 9.62
C SER A 209 18.78 1.15 8.80
N ARG A 210 19.94 0.82 9.40
CA ARG A 210 21.28 1.32 9.05
C ARG A 210 21.89 0.76 7.75
N PRO A 211 22.87 1.48 7.14
CA PRO A 211 23.39 2.79 7.57
C PRO A 211 22.45 3.95 7.19
N VAL A 212 22.40 4.96 8.06
CA VAL A 212 21.58 6.17 7.90
C VAL A 212 21.87 6.78 6.54
N ARG A 213 20.88 6.76 5.63
CA ARG A 213 21.00 7.40 4.32
C ARG A 213 21.14 8.90 4.49
N ALA A 214 21.94 9.51 3.62
CA ALA A 214 21.96 10.96 3.51
C ALA A 214 20.57 11.49 3.13
N LEU A 215 20.19 12.62 3.73
CA LEU A 215 19.02 13.38 3.34
C LEU A 215 19.22 13.83 1.87
N PRO A 216 18.35 13.44 0.93
CA PRO A 216 18.43 13.92 -0.44
C PRO A 216 18.15 15.43 -0.49
N THR A 217 18.56 16.08 -1.57
CA THR A 217 18.19 17.47 -1.77
C THR A 217 16.67 17.58 -1.89
N HIS A 218 16.12 18.69 -1.38
CA HIS A 218 14.68 18.95 -1.43
C HIS A 218 14.13 18.83 -2.87
N ALA A 219 14.83 19.40 -3.85
CA ALA A 219 14.44 19.34 -5.26
C ALA A 219 14.34 17.89 -5.81
N VAL A 220 15.23 16.99 -5.39
CA VAL A 220 15.17 15.57 -5.79
C VAL A 220 13.94 14.89 -5.18
N ALA A 221 13.70 15.10 -3.89
CA ALA A 221 12.52 14.54 -3.23
C ALA A 221 11.22 15.12 -3.82
N LEU A 222 11.19 16.42 -4.11
CA LEU A 222 10.05 17.09 -4.70
C LEU A 222 9.73 16.57 -6.10
N GLY A 223 10.73 16.39 -6.96
CA GLY A 223 10.52 15.80 -8.28
C GLY A 223 9.99 14.37 -8.24
N HIS A 224 10.29 13.60 -7.19
CA HIS A 224 9.64 12.31 -6.95
C HIS A 224 8.21 12.46 -6.42
N PHE A 225 7.97 13.40 -5.51
CA PHE A 225 6.64 13.67 -4.95
C PHE A 225 5.65 14.14 -6.02
N GLU A 226 6.05 15.06 -6.90
CA GLU A 226 5.23 15.54 -8.02
C GLU A 226 4.81 14.41 -8.97
N ARG A 227 5.68 13.41 -9.18
CA ARG A 227 5.32 12.20 -9.95
C ARG A 227 4.27 11.34 -9.24
N VAL A 228 4.26 11.32 -7.90
CA VAL A 228 3.17 10.73 -7.13
C VAL A 228 1.89 11.53 -7.38
N GLU A 229 1.94 12.85 -7.24
CA GLU A 229 0.79 13.73 -7.43
C GLU A 229 0.17 13.59 -8.83
N ILE A 230 0.98 13.44 -9.89
CA ILE A 230 0.49 13.18 -11.26
C ILE A 230 -0.34 11.89 -11.31
N VAL A 231 0.14 10.81 -10.70
CA VAL A 231 -0.58 9.53 -10.68
C VAL A 231 -1.85 9.64 -9.85
N LEU A 232 -1.79 10.27 -8.67
CA LEU A 232 -2.95 10.47 -7.81
C LEU A 232 -4.03 11.29 -8.52
N ARG A 233 -3.64 12.42 -9.13
CA ARG A 233 -4.54 13.30 -9.87
C ARG A 233 -5.26 12.55 -10.97
N ALA A 234 -4.51 11.81 -11.78
CA ALA A 234 -5.10 11.06 -12.87
C ALA A 234 -6.10 9.99 -12.37
N ARG A 235 -5.91 9.46 -11.15
CA ARG A 235 -6.88 8.56 -10.51
C ARG A 235 -8.14 9.26 -10.01
N VAL A 236 -7.99 10.32 -9.23
CA VAL A 236 -9.10 10.91 -8.48
C VAL A 236 -9.91 11.91 -9.30
N GLU A 237 -9.28 12.64 -10.23
CA GLU A 237 -9.95 13.65 -11.08
C GLU A 237 -10.66 13.03 -12.31
N GLN A 238 -11.08 11.76 -12.24
CA GLN A 238 -11.85 11.06 -13.28
C GLN A 238 -11.20 10.95 -14.67
N PHE A 239 -9.93 11.35 -14.85
CA PHE A 239 -9.23 11.30 -16.14
C PHE A 239 -9.32 9.92 -16.81
N PHE A 240 -9.26 8.84 -16.05
CA PHE A 240 -9.38 7.49 -16.60
C PHE A 240 -10.80 6.98 -16.80
N LYS A 241 -11.82 7.56 -16.15
CA LYS A 241 -13.21 7.31 -16.56
C LYS A 241 -13.43 7.89 -17.95
N SER A 242 -12.89 9.09 -18.20
CA SER A 242 -12.89 9.72 -19.52
C SER A 242 -12.04 8.93 -20.53
N LEU A 243 -10.84 8.48 -20.17
CA LEU A 243 -9.98 7.69 -21.06
C LEU A 243 -10.59 6.32 -21.41
N ALA A 244 -11.11 5.58 -20.43
CA ALA A 244 -11.75 4.29 -20.66
C ALA A 244 -13.01 4.43 -21.53
N ALA A 245 -13.78 5.51 -21.35
CA ALA A 245 -14.89 5.83 -22.24
C ALA A 245 -14.42 6.12 -23.67
N VAL A 246 -13.33 6.89 -23.84
CA VAL A 246 -12.73 7.19 -25.14
C VAL A 246 -12.15 5.94 -25.81
N GLU A 247 -11.44 5.07 -25.08
CA GLU A 247 -10.91 3.80 -25.59
C GLU A 247 -12.04 2.85 -26.01
N THR A 248 -13.13 2.79 -25.23
CA THR A 248 -14.33 2.02 -25.59
C THR A 248 -14.96 2.53 -26.90
N ILE A 249 -15.05 3.85 -27.06
CA ILE A 249 -15.53 4.49 -28.29
C ILE A 249 -14.60 4.16 -29.47
N LEU A 250 -13.28 4.22 -29.28
CA LEU A 250 -12.28 3.90 -30.31
C LEU A 250 -12.38 2.44 -30.77
N VAL A 251 -12.53 1.50 -29.84
CA VAL A 251 -12.72 0.07 -30.16
C VAL A 251 -14.02 -0.14 -30.94
N ALA A 252 -15.12 0.50 -30.55
CA ALA A 252 -16.40 0.43 -31.25
C ALA A 252 -16.33 1.06 -32.66
N ALA A 253 -15.65 2.19 -32.80
CA ALA A 253 -15.45 2.88 -34.08
C ALA A 253 -14.60 2.05 -35.05
N ASN A 254 -13.55 1.38 -34.55
CA ASN A 254 -12.68 0.54 -35.36
C ASN A 254 -13.37 -0.77 -35.79
N ARG A 255 -14.31 -1.32 -35.01
CA ARG A 255 -15.14 -2.46 -35.44
C ARG A 255 -16.08 -2.09 -36.59
N LYS A 256 -16.74 -0.93 -36.53
CA LYS A 256 -17.62 -0.46 -37.62
C LYS A 256 -16.92 -0.19 -38.95
N ARG A 257 -15.59 -0.03 -38.95
CA ARG A 257 -14.79 0.23 -40.14
C ARG A 257 -14.26 -1.03 -40.84
N GLY A 258 -14.31 -2.18 -40.16
CA GLY A 258 -13.87 -3.47 -40.70
C GLY A 258 -14.99 -4.31 -41.34
N ASP A 259 -16.26 -3.94 -41.11
CA ASP A 259 -17.45 -4.62 -41.63
C ASP A 259 -18.05 -3.91 -42.86
N ALA A 260 -17.25 -3.13 -43.61
CA ALA A 260 -17.64 -2.41 -44.81
C ALA A 260 -16.77 -2.79 -46.02
#